data_AF-A0A2U2RGH2-F1
#
_entry.id   AF-A0A2U2RGH2-F1
#
_cell.length_a   1.000
_cell.length_b   1.000
_cell.length_c   1.000
_cell.angle_alpha   90.00
_cell.angle_beta   90.00
_cell.angle_gamma   90.00
#
_symmetry.space_group_name_H-M   'P 1'
#
loop_
_entity.id
_entity.type
_entity.pdbx_description
1 polymer ?
#
loop_
_entity_poly.entity_id
_entity_poly.type
_entity_poly.pdbx_seq_one_letter_code
_entity_poly.pdbx_strand_id
1 'polypeptide(L)'
;MNTEADGSGDREQRKPNVPTPLWQISTNKLYPNLTTPTSFNPGIDLSKIMGSSSQAIASQILQTSLPDISKLFSAQHQHLLAQLSPNTRSIMKTVFSSEAIRNWQTARPSTARADRSARDFLTSHAKTAEDTKGLLKAIADISAKHADHEPIWRGQGNADWPIRSTLYRAVAAGDSKKVVEEDDLVSAEAEILNSASKWGLAQYEFPATPLHALAELQHAGAPTRLLDVTRDAEVAAWFAVENPDHDDFDGLVIAWGQRPRIKRGAVGGDLASTLLNTNTGQLPWQDWDAEQRVQSGWGTGSQTHVWFPETPNIRMRVQRGGFMIESAPLLLDGIVKTINGELSESTGIEQDWRRTELELATSIIGLPSRTGRATKPNNSALVPIFTIVIKAHAKKPVREYLTTRGLTQKTMYPDLSGLIADLRRRFPT
;
A
#
# COMPACT_ATOMS: atom_id res chain seq x y z
N MET A 1 3.56 -88.17 0.67
CA MET A 1 2.98 -88.72 -0.57
C MET A 1 1.56 -88.18 -0.66
N ASN A 2 1.14 -87.85 -1.88
CA ASN A 2 -0.02 -87.07 -2.33
C ASN A 2 -1.41 -87.44 -1.76
N THR A 3 -2.38 -86.61 -2.22
CA THR A 3 -3.83 -86.80 -2.41
C THR A 3 -4.70 -86.41 -1.21
N GLU A 4 -5.49 -85.32 -1.23
CA GLU A 4 -6.66 -84.94 -2.08
C GLU A 4 -7.96 -85.06 -1.27
N ALA A 5 -8.92 -84.21 -1.64
CA ALA A 5 -10.37 -84.30 -1.43
C ALA A 5 -10.92 -84.06 -0.02
N ASP A 6 -12.14 -83.59 0.21
CA ASP A 6 -13.22 -82.88 -0.51
C ASP A 6 -14.34 -82.78 0.57
N GLY A 7 -15.27 -81.84 0.46
CA GLY A 7 -16.46 -81.88 1.33
C GLY A 7 -17.23 -80.58 1.50
N SER A 8 -18.22 -80.40 0.62
CA SER A 8 -19.61 -79.95 0.89
C SER A 8 -19.85 -78.67 1.70
N GLY A 9 -20.68 -77.71 1.31
CA GLY A 9 -21.66 -77.60 0.23
C GLY A 9 -22.54 -76.37 0.53
N ASP A 10 -22.97 -75.64 -0.50
CA ASP A 10 -24.38 -75.34 -0.71
C ASP A 10 -24.57 -74.54 -2.00
N ARG A 11 -25.55 -75.00 -2.79
CA ARG A 11 -26.02 -74.40 -4.03
C ARG A 11 -27.10 -73.38 -3.70
N GLU A 12 -27.07 -72.21 -4.32
CA GLU A 12 -28.29 -71.68 -4.95
C GLU A 12 -28.04 -70.62 -6.04
N GLN A 13 -28.40 -71.03 -7.26
CA GLN A 13 -29.05 -70.28 -8.36
C GLN A 13 -28.45 -68.97 -8.90
N ARG A 14 -27.86 -69.07 -10.10
CA ARG A 14 -27.71 -67.97 -11.06
C ARG A 14 -29.03 -67.71 -11.80
N LYS A 15 -29.43 -66.44 -11.89
CA LYS A 15 -30.32 -65.87 -12.92
C LYS A 15 -29.64 -64.62 -13.54
N PRO A 16 -30.05 -64.20 -14.75
CA PRO A 16 -29.12 -63.78 -15.81
C PRO A 16 -28.68 -62.32 -15.76
N ASN A 17 -27.53 -62.09 -16.39
CA ASN A 17 -26.80 -60.84 -16.49
C ASN A 17 -27.58 -59.82 -17.35
N VAL A 18 -28.02 -58.72 -16.74
CA VAL A 18 -28.49 -57.49 -17.41
C VAL A 18 -27.72 -56.31 -16.78
N PRO A 19 -26.98 -55.51 -17.56
CA PRO A 19 -26.14 -54.45 -17.01
C PRO A 19 -27.03 -53.29 -16.51
N THR A 20 -26.92 -52.96 -15.23
CA THR A 20 -27.58 -51.80 -14.62
C THR A 20 -26.59 -50.62 -14.57
N PRO A 21 -27.02 -49.36 -14.85
CA PRO A 21 -26.12 -48.25 -15.13
C PRO A 21 -25.33 -47.71 -13.93
N LEU A 22 -24.15 -47.19 -14.23
CA LEU A 22 -23.14 -46.60 -13.35
C LEU A 22 -23.60 -45.32 -12.62
N TRP A 23 -24.42 -45.44 -11.58
CA TRP A 23 -24.61 -44.34 -10.61
C TRP A 23 -24.76 -44.75 -9.15
N GLN A 24 -24.33 -45.96 -8.77
CA GLN A 24 -24.18 -46.34 -7.36
C GLN A 24 -22.79 -46.89 -7.07
N ILE A 25 -21.83 -45.99 -6.79
CA ILE A 25 -20.66 -46.32 -5.95
C ILE A 25 -20.50 -45.20 -4.91
N SER A 26 -20.53 -45.64 -3.66
CA SER A 26 -20.42 -44.92 -2.40
C SER A 26 -19.23 -43.94 -2.31
N THR A 27 -19.47 -42.76 -1.76
CA THR A 27 -18.54 -41.64 -1.57
C THR A 27 -17.50 -41.83 -0.46
N ASN A 28 -17.35 -43.02 0.12
CA ASN A 28 -16.46 -43.25 1.26
C ASN A 28 -15.09 -43.89 0.95
N LYS A 29 -14.55 -43.70 -0.27
CA LYS A 29 -13.22 -44.25 -0.62
C LYS A 29 -12.22 -43.28 -1.26
N LEU A 30 -12.45 -41.96 -1.23
CA LEU A 30 -11.49 -41.01 -1.83
C LEU A 30 -10.84 -39.98 -0.89
N TYR A 31 -11.29 -39.79 0.36
CA TYR A 31 -10.63 -38.84 1.29
C TYR A 31 -10.81 -39.25 2.77
N PRO A 32 -9.80 -39.81 3.46
CA PRO A 32 -9.95 -40.28 4.83
C PRO A 32 -9.89 -39.19 5.92
N ASN A 33 -9.53 -37.94 5.59
CA ASN A 33 -9.16 -36.93 6.59
C ASN A 33 -9.86 -35.58 6.39
N LEU A 34 -11.19 -35.55 6.37
CA LEU A 34 -11.97 -34.33 6.55
C LEU A 34 -12.76 -34.44 7.85
N THR A 35 -12.16 -33.98 8.95
CA THR A 35 -12.88 -33.65 10.18
C THR A 35 -13.63 -32.33 9.96
N THR A 36 -14.94 -32.38 10.11
CA THR A 36 -15.85 -31.24 10.04
C THR A 36 -15.65 -30.31 11.26
N PRO A 37 -15.49 -28.99 11.10
CA PRO A 37 -15.72 -28.05 12.17
C PRO A 37 -17.21 -27.68 12.19
N THR A 38 -17.91 -28.19 13.19
CA THR A 38 -19.25 -27.76 13.59
C THR A 38 -19.19 -26.38 14.26
N SER A 39 -19.62 -25.33 13.56
CA SER A 39 -20.36 -24.19 14.13
C SER A 39 -20.70 -23.17 13.03
N PHE A 40 -21.82 -23.37 12.34
CA PHE A 40 -22.47 -22.33 11.54
C PHE A 40 -23.61 -21.71 12.36
N ASN A 41 -23.61 -20.37 12.47
CA ASN A 41 -24.67 -19.58 13.09
C ASN A 41 -25.95 -19.63 12.20
N PRO A 42 -27.16 -19.89 12.72
CA PRO A 42 -28.35 -20.13 11.90
C PRO A 42 -29.04 -18.81 11.57
N GLY A 43 -29.25 -18.52 10.27
CA GLY A 43 -30.00 -17.33 9.87
C GLY A 43 -30.29 -17.13 8.39
N ILE A 44 -29.96 -18.09 7.50
CA ILE A 44 -30.33 -17.99 6.08
C ILE A 44 -30.84 -19.35 5.61
N ASP A 45 -32.15 -19.44 5.39
CA ASP A 45 -32.81 -20.59 4.77
C ASP A 45 -32.55 -20.57 3.25
N LEU A 46 -31.44 -21.17 2.85
CA LEU A 46 -30.97 -21.27 1.45
C LEU A 46 -31.82 -22.19 0.57
N SER A 47 -32.89 -22.79 1.10
CA SER A 47 -33.80 -23.64 0.34
C SER A 47 -34.94 -22.88 -0.37
N LYS A 48 -35.09 -21.57 -0.10
CA LYS A 48 -36.20 -20.74 -0.65
C LYS A 48 -35.87 -19.96 -1.93
N ILE A 49 -34.74 -20.22 -2.58
CA ILE A 49 -34.39 -19.58 -3.86
C ILE A 49 -34.15 -20.68 -4.90
N MET A 50 -35.23 -21.24 -5.45
CA MET A 50 -35.15 -22.15 -6.58
C MET A 50 -35.18 -21.38 -7.91
N GLY A 51 -34.08 -21.54 -8.66
CA GLY A 51 -33.92 -21.31 -10.09
C GLY A 51 -32.80 -22.22 -10.58
N SER A 52 -33.14 -23.48 -10.87
CA SER A 52 -32.28 -24.68 -10.94
C SER A 52 -31.35 -24.77 -12.17
N SER A 53 -30.84 -23.66 -12.68
CA SER A 53 -29.87 -23.65 -13.80
C SER A 53 -28.58 -22.90 -13.44
N SER A 54 -28.66 -21.95 -12.51
CA SER A 54 -27.52 -21.10 -12.11
C SER A 54 -26.59 -21.79 -11.11
N GLN A 55 -27.11 -22.71 -10.30
CA GLN A 55 -26.35 -23.42 -9.28
C GLN A 55 -25.36 -24.44 -9.86
N ALA A 56 -25.70 -25.09 -10.98
CA ALA A 56 -24.78 -26.02 -11.65
C ALA A 56 -23.58 -25.29 -12.27
N ILE A 57 -23.80 -24.10 -12.82
CA ILE A 57 -22.71 -23.27 -13.38
C ILE A 57 -21.88 -22.67 -12.24
N ALA A 58 -22.51 -22.18 -11.17
CA ALA A 58 -21.79 -21.67 -10.00
C ALA A 58 -20.96 -22.75 -9.31
N SER A 59 -21.47 -23.97 -9.18
CA SER A 59 -20.72 -25.09 -8.60
C SER A 59 -19.59 -25.57 -9.51
N GLN A 60 -19.74 -25.50 -10.83
CA GLN A 60 -18.69 -25.86 -11.79
C GLN A 60 -17.58 -24.79 -11.89
N ILE A 61 -17.93 -23.51 -11.70
CA ILE A 61 -16.97 -22.39 -11.53
C ILE A 61 -16.23 -22.51 -10.18
N LEU A 62 -16.91 -22.95 -9.11
CA LEU A 62 -16.26 -23.16 -7.81
C LEU A 62 -15.37 -24.43 -7.77
N GLN A 63 -15.66 -25.42 -8.61
CA GLN A 63 -14.86 -26.67 -8.73
C GLN A 63 -13.64 -26.54 -9.65
N THR A 64 -13.60 -25.54 -10.53
CA THR A 64 -12.38 -25.20 -11.27
C THR A 64 -11.47 -24.39 -10.34
N SER A 65 -10.26 -24.88 -10.09
CA SER A 65 -9.30 -24.15 -9.25
C SER A 65 -9.11 -22.73 -9.79
N LEU A 66 -9.31 -21.73 -8.92
CA LEU A 66 -9.36 -20.30 -9.25
C LEU A 66 -8.16 -19.67 -10.00
N PRO A 67 -6.94 -20.25 -10.08
CA PRO A 67 -5.90 -19.71 -10.96
C PRO A 67 -6.33 -19.57 -12.43
N ASP A 68 -7.20 -20.45 -12.93
CA ASP A 68 -7.66 -20.42 -14.32
C ASP A 68 -8.79 -19.41 -14.57
N ILE A 69 -9.53 -18.99 -13.54
CA ILE A 69 -10.65 -18.04 -13.68
C ILE A 69 -10.14 -16.61 -13.88
N SER A 70 -8.99 -16.26 -13.31
CA SER A 70 -8.32 -14.97 -13.60
C SER A 70 -7.98 -14.82 -15.10
N LYS A 71 -7.76 -15.93 -15.81
CA LYS A 71 -7.46 -15.93 -17.25
C LYS A 71 -8.70 -15.62 -18.11
N LEU A 72 -9.93 -15.85 -17.60
CA LEU A 72 -11.18 -15.51 -18.29
C LEU A 72 -11.40 -13.99 -18.44
N PHE A 73 -10.75 -13.19 -17.60
CA PHE A 73 -10.82 -11.72 -17.64
C PHE A 73 -9.60 -11.08 -18.35
N SER A 74 -8.69 -11.89 -18.89
CA SER A 74 -7.67 -11.40 -19.82
C SER A 74 -8.32 -10.89 -21.11
N ALA A 75 -7.71 -9.91 -21.78
CA ALA A 75 -8.22 -9.35 -23.05
C ALA A 75 -8.51 -10.42 -24.12
N GLN A 76 -7.83 -11.56 -24.04
CA GLN A 76 -8.00 -12.71 -24.95
C GLN A 76 -9.33 -13.46 -24.77
N HIS A 77 -9.99 -13.36 -23.61
CA HIS A 77 -11.17 -14.16 -23.25
C HIS A 77 -12.46 -13.34 -23.04
N GLN A 78 -12.42 -12.02 -23.28
CA GLN A 78 -13.60 -11.14 -23.15
C GLN A 78 -14.80 -11.55 -24.03
N HIS A 79 -14.56 -12.25 -25.15
CA HIS A 79 -15.62 -12.74 -26.04
C HIS A 79 -16.56 -13.75 -25.35
N LEU A 80 -16.07 -14.51 -24.35
CA LEU A 80 -16.87 -15.48 -23.59
C LEU A 80 -17.87 -14.78 -22.64
N LEU A 81 -17.49 -13.62 -22.09
CA LEU A 81 -18.36 -12.84 -21.19
C LEU A 81 -19.53 -12.19 -21.94
N ALA A 82 -19.35 -11.90 -23.23
CA ALA A 82 -20.40 -11.33 -24.10
C ALA A 82 -21.52 -12.33 -24.43
N GLN A 83 -21.25 -13.63 -24.33
CA GLN A 83 -22.23 -14.70 -24.59
C GLN A 83 -23.10 -15.04 -23.37
N LEU A 84 -22.79 -14.47 -22.19
CA LEU A 84 -23.54 -14.71 -20.97
C LEU A 84 -24.78 -13.81 -20.88
N SER A 85 -25.84 -14.33 -20.27
CA SER A 85 -27.07 -13.57 -20.02
C SER A 85 -26.78 -12.34 -19.14
N PRO A 86 -27.58 -11.25 -19.25
CA PRO A 86 -27.39 -10.04 -18.45
C PRO A 86 -27.37 -10.29 -16.93
N ASN A 87 -28.22 -11.20 -16.45
CA ASN A 87 -28.27 -11.59 -15.04
C ASN A 87 -27.00 -12.33 -14.60
N THR A 88 -26.46 -13.21 -15.43
CA THR A 88 -25.20 -13.92 -15.15
C THR A 88 -24.02 -12.96 -15.11
N ARG A 89 -23.99 -11.95 -15.99
CA ARG A 89 -22.99 -10.87 -15.98
C ARG A 89 -23.06 -10.02 -14.71
N SER A 90 -24.27 -9.68 -14.26
CA SER A 90 -24.49 -8.94 -13.02
C SER A 90 -24.01 -9.73 -11.80
N ILE A 91 -24.40 -11.01 -11.71
CA ILE A 91 -23.96 -11.92 -10.64
C ILE A 91 -22.43 -12.06 -10.65
N MET A 92 -21.81 -12.25 -11.83
CA MET A 92 -20.35 -12.30 -11.94
C MET A 92 -19.71 -10.98 -11.49
N LYS A 93 -20.23 -9.81 -11.86
CA LYS A 93 -19.70 -8.53 -11.36
C LYS A 93 -19.81 -8.39 -9.83
N THR A 94 -20.87 -8.91 -9.22
CA THR A 94 -21.06 -8.89 -7.76
C THR A 94 -20.14 -9.89 -7.05
N VAL A 95 -20.04 -11.13 -7.58
CA VAL A 95 -19.20 -12.21 -7.04
C VAL A 95 -17.71 -11.92 -7.23
N PHE A 96 -17.34 -11.23 -8.32
CA PHE A 96 -15.98 -10.80 -8.62
C PHE A 96 -15.76 -9.31 -8.34
N SER A 97 -16.63 -8.69 -7.55
CA SER A 97 -16.35 -7.37 -7.00
C SER A 97 -15.04 -7.44 -6.21
N SER A 98 -14.27 -6.36 -6.24
CA SER A 98 -13.00 -6.25 -5.50
C SER A 98 -13.18 -6.60 -4.02
N GLU A 99 -14.34 -6.32 -3.45
CA GLU A 99 -14.72 -6.66 -2.08
C GLU A 99 -14.96 -8.17 -1.87
N ALA A 100 -15.71 -8.84 -2.75
CA ALA A 100 -15.94 -10.29 -2.66
C ALA A 100 -14.66 -11.10 -2.90
N ILE A 101 -13.79 -10.64 -3.81
CA ILE A 101 -12.46 -11.23 -4.04
C ILE A 101 -11.54 -10.98 -2.84
N ARG A 102 -11.56 -9.78 -2.24
CA ARG A 102 -10.82 -9.47 -0.99
C ARG A 102 -11.25 -10.43 0.12
N ASN A 103 -12.56 -10.60 0.34
CA ASN A 103 -13.12 -11.45 1.38
C ASN A 103 -12.78 -12.95 1.20
N TRP A 104 -12.65 -13.42 -0.04
CA TRP A 104 -12.24 -14.80 -0.31
C TRP A 104 -10.73 -15.03 -0.21
N GLN A 105 -9.91 -14.05 -0.62
CA GLN A 105 -8.45 -14.11 -0.43
C GLN A 105 -8.05 -14.11 1.06
N THR A 106 -8.86 -13.50 1.92
CA THR A 106 -8.71 -13.56 3.39
C THR A 106 -9.18 -14.88 4.00
N ALA A 107 -9.86 -15.76 3.26
CA ALA A 107 -10.43 -17.02 3.74
C ALA A 107 -9.48 -18.23 3.63
N ARG A 108 -8.16 -18.01 3.58
CA ARG A 108 -7.21 -19.05 4.01
C ARG A 108 -7.27 -19.10 5.53
N PRO A 109 -7.20 -20.29 6.16
CA PRO A 109 -7.03 -20.35 7.61
C PRO A 109 -5.63 -19.80 7.90
N SER A 110 -5.54 -18.47 8.12
CA SER A 110 -4.36 -17.91 8.75
C SER A 110 -4.39 -18.45 10.16
N THR A 111 -3.29 -19.08 10.59
CA THR A 111 -2.99 -19.13 12.01
C THR A 111 -3.27 -17.75 12.59
N ALA A 112 -4.10 -17.67 13.63
CA ALA A 112 -4.63 -16.42 14.15
C ALA A 112 -3.48 -15.55 14.70
N ARG A 113 -2.78 -14.84 13.82
CA ARG A 113 -1.76 -13.86 14.15
C ARG A 113 -2.38 -12.47 14.15
N ALA A 114 -1.92 -11.64 15.08
CA ALA A 114 -2.29 -10.23 15.11
C ALA A 114 -1.91 -9.54 13.79
N ASP A 115 -2.67 -8.50 13.44
CA ASP A 115 -2.34 -7.64 12.31
C ASP A 115 -1.05 -6.89 12.61
N ARG A 116 -0.19 -6.80 11.60
CA ARG A 116 1.07 -6.06 11.69
C ARG A 116 0.83 -4.57 11.49
N SER A 117 1.59 -3.76 12.21
CA SER A 117 1.44 -2.31 12.22
C SER A 117 2.24 -1.61 11.11
N ALA A 118 1.96 -0.32 10.91
CA ALA A 118 2.76 0.53 10.03
C ALA A 118 4.24 0.55 10.45
N ARG A 119 4.49 0.61 11.76
CA ARG A 119 5.84 0.54 12.32
C ARG A 119 6.55 -0.74 11.92
N ASP A 120 5.90 -1.89 12.07
CA ASP A 120 6.52 -3.19 11.75
C ASP A 120 6.97 -3.22 10.28
N PHE A 121 6.20 -2.62 9.39
CA PHE A 121 6.53 -2.52 7.97
C PHE A 121 7.71 -1.57 7.73
N LEU A 122 7.57 -0.32 8.17
CA LEU A 122 8.54 0.75 7.91
C LEU A 122 9.88 0.50 8.60
N THR A 123 9.88 -0.24 9.71
CA THR A 123 11.09 -0.48 10.51
C THR A 123 11.74 -1.84 10.30
N SER A 124 11.25 -2.65 9.33
CA SER A 124 11.80 -3.97 9.00
C SER A 124 13.32 -3.98 8.77
N HIS A 125 13.91 -2.87 8.27
CA HIS A 125 15.36 -2.68 8.11
C HIS A 125 15.87 -1.38 8.72
N ALA A 126 15.13 -0.79 9.66
CA ALA A 126 15.49 0.49 10.25
C ALA A 126 16.86 0.45 10.94
N LYS A 127 17.60 1.56 10.84
CA LYS A 127 18.67 1.85 11.79
C LYS A 127 18.09 2.53 13.02
N THR A 128 18.53 2.13 14.19
CA THR A 128 18.19 2.82 15.43
C THR A 128 19.26 3.85 15.77
N ALA A 129 18.83 5.07 16.05
CA ALA A 129 19.66 6.16 16.55
C ALA A 129 19.34 6.38 18.03
N GLU A 130 20.26 5.91 18.89
CA GLU A 130 20.25 6.10 20.35
C GLU A 130 20.81 7.48 20.75
N ASP A 131 21.54 8.14 19.85
CA ASP A 131 22.16 9.44 20.06
C ASP A 131 22.36 10.18 18.73
N THR A 132 22.81 11.44 18.82
CA THR A 132 23.13 12.28 17.66
C THR A 132 24.17 11.65 16.73
N LYS A 133 25.17 10.95 17.28
CA LYS A 133 26.23 10.32 16.48
C LYS A 133 25.67 9.17 15.64
N GLY A 134 24.79 8.37 16.21
CA GLY A 134 24.08 7.26 15.57
C GLY A 134 23.18 7.76 14.44
N LEU A 135 22.47 8.86 14.66
CA LEU A 135 21.69 9.54 13.63
C LEU A 135 22.56 9.99 12.45
N LEU A 136 23.61 10.77 12.73
CA LEU A 136 24.50 11.30 11.68
C LEU A 136 25.20 10.18 10.90
N LYS A 137 25.61 9.11 11.58
CA LYS A 137 26.18 7.92 10.94
C LYS A 137 25.17 7.25 10.01
N ALA A 138 23.91 7.10 10.44
CA ALA A 138 22.87 6.47 9.63
C ALA A 138 22.52 7.33 8.40
N ILE A 139 22.45 8.66 8.54
CA ILE A 139 22.28 9.61 7.43
C ILE A 139 23.44 9.49 6.45
N ALA A 140 24.69 9.46 6.94
CA ALA A 140 25.88 9.33 6.11
C ALA A 140 25.92 7.98 5.37
N ASP A 141 25.53 6.88 6.04
CA ASP A 141 25.43 5.56 5.42
C ASP A 141 24.47 5.56 4.24
N ILE A 142 23.28 6.16 4.40
CA ILE A 142 22.28 6.24 3.33
C ILE A 142 22.80 7.11 2.19
N SER A 143 23.29 8.31 2.51
CA SER A 143 23.75 9.28 1.52
C SER A 143 24.92 8.75 0.69
N ALA A 144 25.85 8.01 1.31
CA ALA A 144 27.02 7.48 0.62
C ALA A 144 26.71 6.23 -0.23
N LYS A 145 25.82 5.34 0.25
CA LYS A 145 25.58 4.04 -0.39
C LYS A 145 24.44 4.04 -1.39
N HIS A 146 23.54 5.02 -1.30
CA HIS A 146 22.28 5.08 -2.05
C HIS A 146 22.10 6.41 -2.78
N ALA A 147 23.18 7.13 -3.07
CA ALA A 147 23.13 8.37 -3.84
C ALA A 147 22.53 8.16 -5.24
N ASP A 148 22.69 6.97 -5.83
CA ASP A 148 22.13 6.59 -7.13
C ASP A 148 20.60 6.53 -7.15
N HIS A 149 19.98 6.47 -5.98
CA HIS A 149 18.53 6.53 -5.81
C HIS A 149 17.99 7.95 -5.64
N GLU A 150 18.85 8.96 -5.50
CA GLU A 150 18.50 10.33 -5.18
C GLU A 150 17.48 10.44 -4.03
N PRO A 151 17.83 10.03 -2.80
CA PRO A 151 16.87 9.87 -1.72
C PRO A 151 16.16 11.18 -1.35
N ILE A 152 14.84 11.11 -1.19
CA ILE A 152 13.98 12.20 -0.71
C ILE A 152 13.48 11.87 0.69
N TRP A 153 13.58 12.83 1.61
CA TRP A 153 13.51 12.59 3.05
C TRP A 153 12.25 13.18 3.67
N ARG A 154 11.78 12.56 4.76
CA ARG A 154 10.72 13.06 5.63
C ARG A 154 11.00 12.69 7.09
N GLY A 155 10.62 13.58 8.00
CA GLY A 155 10.58 13.30 9.43
C GLY A 155 9.14 13.20 9.93
N GLN A 156 8.91 12.33 10.91
CA GLN A 156 7.67 12.30 11.69
C GLN A 156 7.99 12.12 13.17
N GLY A 157 7.23 12.85 13.99
CA GLY A 157 7.39 12.86 15.43
C GLY A 157 7.06 11.53 16.11
N ASN A 158 6.33 10.61 15.46
CA ASN A 158 6.04 9.30 16.02
C ASN A 158 6.21 8.21 14.96
N ALA A 159 7.08 7.24 15.23
CA ALA A 159 7.39 6.12 14.35
C ALA A 159 6.26 5.10 14.19
N ASP A 160 5.21 5.17 15.01
CA ASP A 160 4.02 4.32 14.93
C ASP A 160 3.01 4.84 13.89
N TRP A 161 3.14 6.08 13.43
CA TRP A 161 2.22 6.64 12.46
C TRP A 161 2.41 6.05 11.06
N PRO A 162 1.31 5.70 10.36
CA PRO A 162 1.37 5.35 8.96
C PRO A 162 1.72 6.55 8.09
N ILE A 163 2.29 6.29 6.92
CA ILE A 163 2.55 7.35 5.93
C ILE A 163 1.24 7.61 5.18
N ARG A 164 0.56 8.71 5.53
CA ARG A 164 -0.69 9.17 4.91
C ARG A 164 -0.75 10.69 4.80
N SER A 165 -1.34 11.20 3.73
CA SER A 165 -1.61 12.63 3.62
C SER A 165 -2.74 13.07 4.57
N THR A 166 -2.91 14.38 4.70
CA THR A 166 -4.05 14.97 5.42
C THR A 166 -5.37 14.66 4.71
N LEU A 167 -5.40 14.61 3.38
CA LEU A 167 -6.59 14.24 2.60
C LEU A 167 -7.01 12.80 2.85
N TYR A 168 -6.08 11.84 2.82
CA TYR A 168 -6.39 10.45 3.10
C TYR A 168 -7.05 10.31 4.47
N ARG A 169 -6.48 10.96 5.51
CA ARG A 169 -7.04 10.90 6.87
C ARG A 169 -8.43 11.53 6.95
N ALA A 170 -8.68 12.61 6.20
CA ALA A 170 -9.99 13.26 6.14
C ALA A 170 -11.04 12.35 5.46
N VAL A 171 -10.69 11.71 4.33
CA VAL A 171 -11.56 10.78 3.61
C VAL A 171 -11.79 9.48 4.39
N ALA A 172 -10.79 9.04 5.15
CA ALA A 172 -10.93 7.94 6.10
C ALA A 172 -11.82 8.31 7.31
N ALA A 173 -12.23 9.58 7.46
CA ALA A 173 -13.00 10.11 8.59
C ALA A 173 -12.37 9.78 9.96
N GLY A 174 -11.03 9.70 10.00
CA GLY A 174 -10.28 9.32 11.20
C GLY A 174 -10.30 7.82 11.54
N ASP A 175 -10.96 6.96 10.74
CA ASP A 175 -10.90 5.52 10.92
C ASP A 175 -9.55 4.97 10.45
N SER A 176 -8.68 4.68 11.42
CA SER A 176 -7.34 4.09 11.20
C SER A 176 -7.35 2.72 10.48
N LYS A 177 -8.50 2.03 10.40
CA LYS A 177 -8.63 0.72 9.75
C LYS A 177 -9.26 0.82 8.36
N LYS A 178 -9.72 2.00 7.95
CA LYS A 178 -10.32 2.20 6.63
C LYS A 178 -9.23 2.32 5.57
N VAL A 179 -9.29 1.40 4.60
CA VAL A 179 -8.57 1.53 3.33
C VAL A 179 -9.36 2.50 2.46
N VAL A 180 -8.69 3.57 2.01
CA VAL A 180 -9.27 4.56 1.09
C VAL A 180 -8.84 4.21 -0.32
N GLU A 181 -9.78 4.21 -1.26
CA GLU A 181 -9.53 3.91 -2.66
C GLU A 181 -9.11 5.18 -3.43
N GLU A 182 -8.50 5.01 -4.61
CA GLU A 182 -8.00 6.18 -5.38
C GLU A 182 -9.13 7.12 -5.81
N ASP A 183 -10.28 6.57 -6.22
CA ASP A 183 -11.43 7.35 -6.66
C ASP A 183 -11.97 8.26 -5.55
N ASP A 184 -11.87 7.83 -4.28
CA ASP A 184 -12.24 8.64 -3.12
C ASP A 184 -11.29 9.84 -2.96
N LEU A 185 -9.98 9.62 -3.12
CA LEU A 185 -8.97 10.68 -3.06
C LEU A 185 -9.12 11.67 -4.22
N VAL A 186 -9.34 11.16 -5.44
CA VAL A 186 -9.58 11.98 -6.64
C VAL A 186 -10.83 12.83 -6.48
N SER A 187 -11.94 12.23 -6.03
CA SER A 187 -13.20 12.94 -5.82
C SER A 187 -13.06 14.06 -4.77
N ALA A 188 -12.42 13.76 -3.64
CA ALA A 188 -12.21 14.75 -2.58
C ALA A 188 -11.25 15.88 -3.01
N GLU A 189 -10.18 15.57 -3.74
CA GLU A 189 -9.27 16.57 -4.31
C GLU A 189 -9.99 17.49 -5.31
N ALA A 190 -10.80 16.93 -6.20
CA ALA A 190 -11.59 17.71 -7.15
C ALA A 190 -12.56 18.67 -6.44
N GLU A 191 -13.17 18.23 -5.33
CA GLU A 191 -14.06 19.05 -4.52
C GLU A 191 -13.32 20.20 -3.82
N ILE A 192 -12.11 19.95 -3.32
CA ILE A 192 -11.23 20.97 -2.73
C ILE A 192 -10.87 22.03 -3.77
N LEU A 193 -10.41 21.62 -4.96
CA LEU A 193 -10.03 22.54 -6.03
C LEU A 193 -11.22 23.33 -6.57
N ASN A 194 -12.37 22.69 -6.73
CA ASN A 194 -13.61 23.37 -7.12
C ASN A 194 -14.05 24.40 -6.06
N SER A 195 -13.91 24.08 -4.78
CA SER A 195 -14.19 25.01 -3.69
C SER A 195 -13.23 26.20 -3.70
N ALA A 196 -11.93 25.94 -3.83
CA ALA A 196 -10.90 26.98 -3.99
C ALA A 196 -11.21 27.93 -5.17
N SER A 197 -11.65 27.39 -6.30
CA SER A 197 -12.06 28.17 -7.47
C SER A 197 -13.29 29.06 -7.17
N LYS A 198 -14.32 28.50 -6.53
CA LYS A 198 -15.55 29.24 -6.14
C LYS A 198 -15.29 30.36 -5.14
N TRP A 199 -14.30 30.22 -4.28
CA TRP A 199 -13.86 31.26 -3.35
C TRP A 199 -13.05 32.38 -4.03
N GLY A 200 -12.81 32.29 -5.35
CA GLY A 200 -12.08 33.29 -6.11
C GLY A 200 -10.57 33.24 -5.91
N LEU A 201 -10.04 32.30 -5.14
CA LEU A 201 -8.61 32.19 -4.86
C LEU A 201 -7.80 31.92 -6.14
N ALA A 202 -8.39 31.23 -7.12
CA ALA A 202 -7.82 31.02 -8.46
C ALA A 202 -7.61 32.33 -9.26
N GLN A 203 -8.25 33.43 -8.85
CA GLN A 203 -8.26 34.70 -9.57
C GLN A 203 -7.28 35.73 -8.97
N TYR A 204 -6.91 35.58 -7.69
CA TYR A 204 -6.16 36.59 -6.94
C TYR A 204 -4.90 36.06 -6.23
N GLU A 205 -4.82 34.77 -5.88
CA GLU A 205 -3.76 34.24 -5.00
C GLU A 205 -3.09 32.95 -5.51
N PHE A 206 -3.79 32.08 -6.27
CA PHE A 206 -3.19 30.81 -6.73
C PHE A 206 -2.42 30.95 -8.06
N PRO A 207 -1.16 30.47 -8.14
CA PRO A 207 -0.40 30.44 -9.39
C PRO A 207 -0.94 29.41 -10.39
N ALA A 208 -0.78 29.73 -11.68
CA ALA A 208 -0.71 28.96 -12.93
C ALA A 208 -1.23 27.49 -13.08
N THR A 209 -1.24 26.63 -12.05
CA THR A 209 -1.61 25.20 -12.16
C THR A 209 -2.27 24.64 -10.88
N PRO A 210 -3.11 23.59 -10.97
CA PRO A 210 -3.76 22.98 -9.79
C PRO A 210 -2.81 22.52 -8.69
N LEU A 211 -1.59 22.09 -9.04
CA LEU A 211 -0.61 21.61 -8.07
C LEU A 211 -0.06 22.74 -7.17
N HIS A 212 0.09 23.95 -7.72
CA HIS A 212 0.43 25.12 -6.93
C HIS A 212 -0.72 25.50 -5.97
N ALA A 213 -1.97 25.38 -6.42
CA ALA A 213 -3.12 25.61 -5.54
C ALA A 213 -3.13 24.63 -4.35
N LEU A 214 -2.88 23.34 -4.59
CA LEU A 214 -2.74 22.35 -3.52
C LEU A 214 -1.60 22.68 -2.56
N ALA A 215 -0.46 23.15 -3.06
CA ALA A 215 0.68 23.52 -2.22
C ALA A 215 0.33 24.66 -1.25
N GLU A 216 -0.31 25.71 -1.76
CA GLU A 216 -0.73 26.85 -0.94
C GLU A 216 -1.82 26.46 0.06
N LEU A 217 -2.78 25.62 -0.35
CA LEU A 217 -3.78 25.04 0.55
C LEU A 217 -3.14 24.19 1.66
N GLN A 218 -2.15 23.37 1.33
CA GLN A 218 -1.38 22.59 2.31
C GLN A 218 -0.68 23.51 3.32
N HIS A 219 -0.05 24.60 2.87
CA HIS A 219 0.59 25.57 3.78
C HIS A 219 -0.40 26.28 4.70
N ALA A 220 -1.64 26.49 4.24
CA ALA A 220 -2.74 27.04 5.02
C ALA A 220 -3.40 25.99 5.95
N GLY A 221 -3.01 24.71 5.87
CA GLY A 221 -3.50 23.64 6.72
C GLY A 221 -4.75 22.91 6.20
N ALA A 222 -5.13 23.13 4.94
CA ALA A 222 -6.21 22.36 4.31
C ALA A 222 -5.80 20.90 4.08
N PRO A 223 -6.76 19.95 4.04
CA PRO A 223 -6.47 18.58 3.68
C PRO A 223 -6.06 18.49 2.20
N THR A 224 -4.88 17.95 1.91
CA THR A 224 -4.40 17.72 0.53
C THR A 224 -3.74 16.34 0.43
N ARG A 225 -3.58 15.82 -0.79
CA ARG A 225 -2.84 14.57 -1.03
C ARG A 225 -1.32 14.72 -0.93
N LEU A 226 -0.84 15.92 -0.62
CA LEU A 226 0.58 16.22 -0.58
C LEU A 226 1.19 15.76 0.75
N LEU A 227 2.37 15.17 0.65
CA LEU A 227 3.22 14.83 1.77
C LEU A 227 4.47 15.69 1.73
N ASP A 228 4.68 16.48 2.77
CA ASP A 228 5.88 17.32 2.88
C ASP A 228 7.15 16.46 2.90
N VAL A 229 8.10 16.80 2.04
CA VAL A 229 9.40 16.14 1.96
C VAL A 229 10.51 17.16 1.77
N THR A 230 11.74 16.74 2.00
CA THR A 230 12.92 17.58 1.87
C THR A 230 14.05 16.81 1.18
N ARG A 231 14.93 17.55 0.51
CA ARG A 231 16.19 17.00 -0.02
C ARG A 231 17.28 16.90 1.06
N ASP A 232 17.04 17.41 2.26
CA ASP A 232 18.02 17.49 3.34
C ASP A 232 17.64 16.57 4.51
N ALA A 233 18.52 15.62 4.81
CA ALA A 233 18.31 14.65 5.88
C ALA A 233 18.33 15.26 7.29
N GLU A 234 19.09 16.33 7.53
CA GLU A 234 19.08 17.05 8.82
C GLU A 234 17.77 17.83 9.00
N VAL A 235 17.19 18.37 7.92
CA VAL A 235 15.85 18.97 7.95
C VAL A 235 14.78 17.91 8.25
N ALA A 236 14.86 16.73 7.65
CA ALA A 236 13.96 15.63 7.98
C ALA A 236 14.13 15.18 9.44
N ALA A 237 15.36 15.10 9.93
CA ALA A 237 15.61 14.81 11.34
C ALA A 237 15.02 15.87 12.26
N TRP A 238 15.10 17.16 11.90
CA TRP A 238 14.46 18.24 12.64
C TRP A 238 12.95 18.01 12.77
N PHE A 239 12.24 17.71 11.68
CA PHE A 239 10.80 17.41 11.73
C PHE A 239 10.45 16.16 12.55
N ALA A 240 11.36 15.20 12.65
CA ALA A 240 11.16 14.02 13.50
C ALA A 240 11.30 14.33 15.01
N VAL A 241 11.93 15.44 15.37
CA VAL A 241 12.22 15.79 16.77
C VAL A 241 11.72 17.16 17.21
N GLU A 242 11.19 18.02 16.35
CA GLU A 242 10.94 19.42 16.72
C GLU A 242 9.82 19.61 17.74
N ASN A 243 8.79 18.76 17.74
CA ASN A 243 7.61 18.93 18.57
C ASN A 243 7.80 18.22 19.92
N PRO A 244 7.88 18.96 21.04
CA PRO A 244 8.02 18.39 22.38
C PRO A 244 6.85 17.51 22.80
N ASP A 245 5.65 17.73 22.25
CA ASP A 245 4.45 16.92 22.55
C ASP A 245 4.62 15.46 22.11
N HIS A 246 5.64 15.16 21.30
CA HIS A 246 5.94 13.82 20.84
C HIS A 246 7.22 13.24 21.47
N ASP A 247 7.81 13.86 22.50
CA ASP A 247 9.10 13.42 23.06
C ASP A 247 9.04 12.03 23.71
N ASP A 248 7.87 11.59 24.17
CA ASP A 248 7.67 10.26 24.75
C ASP A 248 7.60 9.12 23.72
N PHE A 249 7.56 9.45 22.43
CA PHE A 249 7.50 8.47 21.34
C PHE A 249 8.84 8.40 20.59
N ASP A 250 9.15 7.26 19.99
CA ASP A 250 10.25 7.19 19.02
C ASP A 250 9.91 8.05 17.78
N GLY A 251 10.86 8.83 17.27
CA GLY A 251 10.75 9.55 16.01
C GLY A 251 11.17 8.69 14.82
N LEU A 252 10.75 9.06 13.61
CA LEU A 252 11.15 8.36 12.40
C LEU A 252 11.62 9.35 11.33
N VAL A 253 12.80 9.09 10.80
CA VAL A 253 13.29 9.68 9.54
C VAL A 253 13.21 8.61 8.47
N ILE A 254 12.57 8.93 7.36
CA ILE A 254 12.37 8.04 6.23
C ILE A 254 12.90 8.69 4.96
N ALA A 255 13.53 7.89 4.11
CA ALA A 255 14.03 8.30 2.81
C ALA A 255 13.53 7.34 1.73
N TRP A 256 12.92 7.87 0.68
CA TRP A 256 12.54 7.09 -0.50
C TRP A 256 13.55 7.31 -1.60
N GLY A 257 13.98 6.22 -2.24
CA GLY A 257 14.60 6.33 -3.55
C GLY A 257 13.59 6.81 -4.58
N GLN A 258 13.95 7.76 -5.44
CA GLN A 258 13.07 8.21 -6.51
C GLN A 258 12.94 7.16 -7.62
N ARG A 259 13.96 6.31 -7.77
CA ARG A 259 14.04 5.28 -8.81
C ARG A 259 14.47 3.93 -8.24
N PRO A 260 14.01 2.82 -8.84
CA PRO A 260 14.42 1.50 -8.42
C PRO A 260 15.82 1.17 -8.92
N ARG A 261 16.45 0.17 -8.29
CA ARG A 261 17.73 -0.35 -8.75
C ARG A 261 17.52 -1.12 -10.04
N ILE A 262 18.05 -0.63 -11.15
CA ILE A 262 18.00 -1.33 -12.44
C ILE A 262 19.14 -2.35 -12.59
N LYS A 263 18.87 -3.44 -13.33
CA LYS A 263 19.89 -4.42 -13.71
C LYS A 263 20.92 -3.77 -14.63
N ARG A 264 22.19 -4.21 -14.54
CA ARG A 264 23.27 -3.70 -15.40
C ARG A 264 22.91 -3.93 -16.87
N GLY A 265 22.92 -2.86 -17.67
CA GLY A 265 22.59 -2.89 -19.10
C GLY A 265 21.11 -2.68 -19.43
N ALA A 266 20.22 -2.58 -18.44
CA ALA A 266 18.86 -2.10 -18.68
C ALA A 266 18.88 -0.58 -18.88
N VAL A 267 18.18 -0.09 -19.91
CA VAL A 267 17.92 1.34 -20.06
C VAL A 267 16.85 1.71 -19.04
N GLY A 268 17.21 2.56 -18.07
CA GLY A 268 16.22 3.14 -17.17
C GLY A 268 15.25 3.99 -17.98
N GLY A 269 13.95 3.71 -17.86
CA GLY A 269 12.93 4.54 -18.51
C GLY A 269 13.03 5.97 -18.01
N ASP A 270 12.98 6.94 -18.92
CA ASP A 270 13.01 8.36 -18.63
C ASP A 270 11.61 8.83 -18.17
N LEU A 271 11.11 8.24 -17.08
CA LEU A 271 9.73 8.44 -16.61
C LEU A 271 9.58 9.58 -15.58
N ALA A 272 10.70 10.03 -15.00
CA ALA A 272 10.67 10.89 -13.81
C ALA A 272 10.31 12.36 -14.08
N SER A 273 10.54 12.87 -15.28
CA SER A 273 10.35 14.29 -15.61
C SER A 273 9.09 14.58 -16.43
N THR A 274 8.46 13.57 -17.03
CA THR A 274 7.42 13.81 -18.05
C THR A 274 6.02 13.94 -17.43
N LEU A 275 5.74 13.30 -16.29
CA LEU A 275 4.40 13.28 -15.69
C LEU A 275 4.01 14.60 -14.99
N LEU A 276 4.98 15.42 -14.59
CA LEU A 276 4.73 16.63 -13.78
C LEU A 276 4.97 17.94 -14.56
N ASN A 277 5.09 17.88 -15.89
CA ASN A 277 5.09 19.07 -16.73
C ASN A 277 3.66 19.64 -16.79
N THR A 278 3.26 20.28 -15.68
CA THR A 278 1.89 20.66 -15.31
C THR A 278 1.37 21.92 -16.02
N ASN A 279 1.95 22.29 -17.16
CA ASN A 279 1.46 23.40 -17.99
C ASN A 279 0.08 23.14 -18.64
N THR A 280 -0.52 21.96 -18.43
CA THR A 280 -1.80 21.55 -19.03
C THR A 280 -3.03 21.98 -18.24
N GLY A 281 -2.89 22.60 -17.06
CA GLY A 281 -4.03 23.08 -16.26
C GLY A 281 -4.88 21.97 -15.62
N GLN A 282 -4.48 20.71 -15.76
CA GLN A 282 -5.15 19.54 -15.18
C GLN A 282 -4.17 18.63 -14.45
N LEU A 283 -4.67 17.88 -13.47
CA LEU A 283 -3.91 16.86 -12.76
C LEU A 283 -4.09 15.52 -13.49
N PRO A 284 -3.01 14.93 -14.06
CA PRO A 284 -3.14 13.81 -14.99
C PRO A 284 -3.76 12.55 -14.36
N TRP A 285 -3.58 12.36 -13.05
CA TRP A 285 -4.10 11.21 -12.32
C TRP A 285 -5.61 11.24 -12.05
N GLN A 286 -6.31 12.34 -12.36
CA GLN A 286 -7.77 12.40 -12.15
C GLN A 286 -8.54 11.44 -13.04
N ASP A 287 -7.99 11.11 -14.22
CA ASP A 287 -8.66 10.26 -15.21
C ASP A 287 -7.99 8.89 -15.37
N TRP A 288 -7.03 8.54 -14.49
CA TRP A 288 -6.26 7.31 -14.64
C TRP A 288 -7.00 6.06 -14.16
N ASP A 289 -7.20 5.12 -15.07
CA ASP A 289 -7.61 3.76 -14.73
C ASP A 289 -6.44 2.91 -14.20
N ALA A 290 -6.72 1.66 -13.83
CA ALA A 290 -5.70 0.75 -13.29
C ALA A 290 -4.54 0.50 -14.27
N GLU A 291 -4.78 0.48 -15.58
CA GLU A 291 -3.74 0.25 -16.58
C GLU A 291 -2.82 1.47 -16.70
N GLN A 292 -3.41 2.66 -16.83
CA GLN A 292 -2.67 3.93 -16.88
C GLN A 292 -1.87 4.17 -15.61
N ARG A 293 -2.41 3.79 -14.45
CA ARG A 293 -1.68 3.82 -13.17
C ARG A 293 -0.48 2.89 -13.16
N VAL A 294 -0.58 1.69 -13.70
CA VAL A 294 0.57 0.77 -13.81
C VAL A 294 1.63 1.35 -14.75
N GLN A 295 1.22 1.85 -15.91
CA GLN A 295 2.13 2.46 -16.90
C GLN A 295 2.85 3.69 -16.35
N SER A 296 2.16 4.51 -15.55
CA SER A 296 2.69 5.75 -14.96
C SER A 296 3.36 5.53 -13.60
N GLY A 297 3.39 4.30 -13.09
CA GLY A 297 3.92 3.99 -11.76
C GLY A 297 3.13 4.60 -10.60
N TRP A 298 1.84 4.90 -10.77
CA TRP A 298 0.97 5.54 -9.77
C TRP A 298 0.42 4.54 -8.75
N GLY A 299 0.96 4.58 -7.54
CA GLY A 299 0.60 3.68 -6.43
C GLY A 299 1.20 2.28 -6.49
N THR A 300 2.02 1.98 -7.51
CA THR A 300 2.70 0.68 -7.63
C THR A 300 4.01 0.60 -6.85
N GLY A 301 4.57 1.75 -6.44
CA GLY A 301 5.88 1.84 -5.79
C GLY A 301 7.06 1.64 -6.73
N SER A 302 6.82 1.61 -8.04
CA SER A 302 7.88 1.55 -9.07
C SER A 302 8.62 2.87 -9.27
N GLN A 303 8.02 3.96 -8.80
CA GLN A 303 8.58 5.31 -8.80
C GLN A 303 8.01 6.08 -7.62
N THR A 304 8.78 7.03 -7.09
CA THR A 304 8.25 8.04 -6.17
C THR A 304 7.92 9.32 -6.93
N HIS A 305 6.66 9.74 -6.90
CA HIS A 305 6.20 10.98 -7.53
C HIS A 305 6.50 12.15 -6.62
N VAL A 306 7.52 12.93 -6.98
CA VAL A 306 7.96 14.11 -6.23
C VAL A 306 7.84 15.37 -7.08
N TRP A 307 7.36 16.43 -6.46
CA TRP A 307 7.29 17.74 -7.09
C TRP A 307 7.97 18.78 -6.21
N PHE A 308 8.93 19.49 -6.79
CA PHE A 308 9.60 20.63 -6.20
C PHE A 308 9.26 21.83 -7.08
N PRO A 309 8.51 22.84 -6.59
CA PRO A 309 8.17 24.00 -7.38
C PRO A 309 9.43 24.74 -7.81
N GLU A 310 9.42 25.31 -9.01
CA GLU A 310 10.52 26.13 -9.54
C GLU A 310 10.64 27.45 -8.78
N THR A 311 9.51 28.01 -8.37
CA THR A 311 9.41 29.22 -7.54
C THR A 311 8.82 28.89 -6.17
N PRO A 312 9.58 28.18 -5.32
CA PRO A 312 9.14 27.83 -3.96
C PRO A 312 8.95 29.10 -3.13
N ASN A 313 7.95 29.13 -2.27
CA ASN A 313 7.81 30.21 -1.27
C ASN A 313 8.95 30.16 -0.23
N ILE A 314 9.03 31.16 0.66
CA ILE A 314 10.14 31.26 1.61
C ILE A 314 10.25 30.04 2.53
N ARG A 315 9.11 29.48 2.98
CA ARG A 315 9.06 28.29 3.84
C ARG A 315 9.63 27.08 3.12
N MET A 316 9.20 26.83 1.90
CA MET A 316 9.71 25.73 1.08
C MET A 316 11.21 25.89 0.79
N ARG A 317 11.68 27.11 0.53
CA ARG A 317 13.12 27.38 0.31
C ARG A 317 13.98 27.00 1.50
N VAL A 318 13.63 27.48 2.70
CA VAL A 318 14.43 27.20 3.91
C VAL A 318 14.39 25.72 4.29
N GLN A 319 13.26 25.05 4.06
CA GLN A 319 13.11 23.64 4.31
C GLN A 319 13.75 22.75 3.24
N ARG A 320 14.24 23.34 2.13
CA ARG A 320 14.62 22.63 0.91
C ARG A 320 13.53 21.63 0.50
N GLY A 321 12.30 22.11 0.66
CA GLY A 321 11.09 21.32 0.71
C GLY A 321 10.44 21.16 -0.65
N GLY A 322 9.72 20.06 -0.79
CA GLY A 322 8.83 19.75 -1.89
C GLY A 322 7.74 18.83 -1.40
N PHE A 323 7.01 18.23 -2.33
CA PHE A 323 5.91 17.35 -2.00
C PHE A 323 6.07 16.00 -2.69
N MET A 324 5.84 14.93 -1.93
CA MET A 324 5.44 13.65 -2.50
C MET A 324 3.94 13.67 -2.73
N ILE A 325 3.51 13.15 -3.87
CA ILE A 325 2.09 13.11 -4.23
C ILE A 325 1.53 11.74 -3.89
N GLU A 326 0.58 11.69 -2.97
CA GLU A 326 -0.02 10.45 -2.51
C GLU A 326 -0.98 9.86 -3.55
N SER A 327 -0.94 8.53 -3.63
CA SER A 327 -1.91 7.68 -4.32
C SER A 327 -2.39 6.60 -3.37
N ALA A 328 -3.63 6.13 -3.48
CA ALA A 328 -4.04 4.89 -2.85
C ALA A 328 -3.17 3.74 -3.38
N PRO A 329 -2.63 2.84 -2.53
CA PRO A 329 -1.78 1.75 -3.00
C PRO A 329 -2.42 0.86 -4.07
N LEU A 330 -1.68 0.58 -5.14
CA LEU A 330 -2.06 -0.40 -6.17
C LEU A 330 -1.23 -1.67 -5.99
N LEU A 331 -1.60 -2.48 -4.99
CA LEU A 331 -0.84 -3.66 -4.56
C LEU A 331 -1.16 -4.91 -5.39
N LEU A 332 -0.67 -4.95 -6.63
CA LEU A 332 -0.72 -6.16 -7.48
C LEU A 332 -0.07 -7.37 -6.77
N ASP A 333 -0.53 -8.58 -7.07
CA ASP A 333 -0.02 -9.81 -6.43
C ASP A 333 1.50 -9.96 -6.53
N GLY A 334 2.09 -9.52 -7.65
CA GLY A 334 3.55 -9.50 -7.83
C GLY A 334 4.26 -8.59 -6.83
N ILE A 335 3.69 -7.43 -6.49
CA ILE A 335 4.26 -6.49 -5.53
C ILE A 335 4.26 -7.09 -4.12
N VAL A 336 3.12 -7.66 -3.69
CA VAL A 336 3.00 -8.29 -2.37
C VAL A 336 3.96 -9.48 -2.24
N LYS A 337 4.07 -10.31 -3.29
CA LYS A 337 5.05 -11.41 -3.35
C LYS A 337 6.49 -10.91 -3.27
N THR A 338 6.83 -9.84 -3.99
CA THR A 338 8.16 -9.24 -3.94
C THR A 338 8.48 -8.72 -2.54
N ILE A 339 7.58 -7.97 -1.91
CA ILE A 339 7.77 -7.46 -0.54
C ILE A 339 8.02 -8.62 0.43
N ASN A 340 7.14 -9.64 0.42
CA ASN A 340 7.29 -10.79 1.31
C ASN A 340 8.57 -11.59 1.03
N GLY A 341 8.89 -11.84 -0.24
CA GLY A 341 10.10 -12.58 -0.61
C GLY A 341 11.39 -11.86 -0.23
N GLU A 342 11.52 -10.58 -0.58
CA GLU A 342 12.70 -9.76 -0.29
C GLU A 342 12.89 -9.55 1.21
N LEU A 343 11.81 -9.28 1.95
CA LEU A 343 11.88 -9.14 3.40
C LEU A 343 12.18 -10.49 4.09
N SER A 344 11.64 -11.61 3.58
CA SER A 344 11.95 -12.93 4.11
C SER A 344 13.42 -13.30 3.92
N GLU A 345 13.94 -13.14 2.70
CA GLU A 345 15.34 -13.43 2.38
C GLU A 345 16.27 -12.54 3.20
N SER A 346 15.96 -11.24 3.27
CA SER A 346 16.84 -10.28 3.93
C SER A 346 16.82 -10.44 5.46
N THR A 347 15.67 -10.65 6.09
CA THR A 347 15.58 -10.82 7.56
C THR A 347 15.95 -12.24 8.02
N GLY A 348 15.86 -13.23 7.13
CA GLY A 348 15.99 -14.65 7.48
C GLY A 348 14.77 -15.21 8.21
N ILE A 349 13.67 -14.45 8.27
CA ILE A 349 12.41 -14.81 8.93
C ILE A 349 11.31 -14.71 7.89
N GLU A 350 10.50 -15.75 7.72
CA GLU A 350 9.38 -15.74 6.78
C GLU A 350 8.42 -14.57 7.06
N GLN A 351 8.11 -13.82 6.02
CA GLN A 351 7.23 -12.67 6.04
C GLN A 351 5.97 -12.98 5.24
N ASP A 352 4.83 -12.62 5.81
CA ASP A 352 3.51 -12.94 5.28
C ASP A 352 2.56 -11.72 5.34
N TRP A 353 3.08 -10.55 4.98
CA TRP A 353 2.31 -9.31 4.89
C TRP A 353 1.08 -9.48 4.02
N ARG A 354 -0.09 -9.14 4.59
CA ARG A 354 -1.38 -9.10 3.91
C ARG A 354 -1.50 -7.79 3.14
N ARG A 355 -2.28 -7.81 2.06
CA ARG A 355 -2.56 -6.61 1.25
C ARG A 355 -3.08 -5.45 2.11
N THR A 356 -4.07 -5.72 2.97
CA THR A 356 -4.67 -4.73 3.86
C THR A 356 -3.68 -4.15 4.88
N GLU A 357 -2.75 -4.95 5.40
CA GLU A 357 -1.71 -4.46 6.32
C GLU A 357 -0.79 -3.45 5.63
N LEU A 358 -0.37 -3.75 4.41
CA LEU A 358 0.44 -2.83 3.59
C LEU A 358 -0.34 -1.58 3.20
N GLU A 359 -1.59 -1.75 2.77
CA GLU A 359 -2.54 -0.70 2.43
C GLU A 359 -2.89 0.23 3.58
N LEU A 360 -2.70 -0.18 4.84
CA LEU A 360 -2.85 0.64 6.04
C LEU A 360 -1.51 1.21 6.52
N ALA A 361 -0.40 0.49 6.33
CA ALA A 361 0.94 0.94 6.72
C ALA A 361 1.44 2.19 5.98
N THR A 362 1.30 2.22 4.66
CA THR A 362 1.79 3.35 3.84
C THR A 362 0.99 3.50 2.56
N SER A 363 0.74 4.74 2.15
CA SER A 363 0.21 5.08 0.82
C SER A 363 1.29 5.22 -0.24
N ILE A 364 2.53 5.49 0.18
CA ILE A 364 3.70 5.51 -0.69
C ILE A 364 4.36 4.14 -0.62
N ILE A 365 4.04 3.29 -1.59
CA ILE A 365 4.60 1.94 -1.68
C ILE A 365 6.08 1.99 -2.06
N GLY A 366 6.86 1.13 -1.40
CA GLY A 366 8.27 0.89 -1.69
C GLY A 366 8.77 -0.28 -0.86
N LEU A 367 10.03 -0.65 -1.03
CA LEU A 367 10.63 -1.80 -0.36
C LEU A 367 11.52 -1.36 0.80
N PRO A 368 11.16 -1.62 2.07
CA PRO A 368 12.04 -1.40 3.21
C PRO A 368 13.39 -2.09 2.96
N SER A 369 14.46 -1.30 3.01
CA SER A 369 15.78 -1.66 2.51
C SER A 369 16.85 -1.32 3.54
N ARG A 370 17.93 -2.11 3.55
CA ARG A 370 19.06 -1.92 4.46
C ARG A 370 19.82 -0.65 4.12
N THR A 371 19.94 0.26 5.09
CA THR A 371 20.73 1.49 4.93
C THR A 371 22.22 1.22 4.65
N GLY A 372 22.78 0.18 5.28
CA GLY A 372 24.21 -0.08 5.26
C GLY A 372 24.71 -0.99 4.12
N ARG A 373 23.83 -1.47 3.24
CA ARG A 373 24.18 -2.37 2.12
C ARG A 373 23.54 -1.84 0.85
N ALA A 374 24.26 -1.90 -0.27
CA ALA A 374 23.71 -1.53 -1.58
C ALA A 374 22.43 -2.32 -1.89
N THR A 375 21.47 -1.66 -2.52
CA THR A 375 20.22 -2.28 -2.98
C THR A 375 20.48 -3.22 -4.15
N LYS A 376 19.54 -4.14 -4.37
CA LYS A 376 19.51 -5.02 -5.53
C LYS A 376 18.26 -4.75 -6.38
N PRO A 377 18.30 -5.02 -7.69
CA PRO A 377 17.08 -5.04 -8.50
C PRO A 377 16.11 -6.08 -7.95
N ASN A 378 14.83 -5.72 -7.85
CA ASN A 378 13.75 -6.61 -7.42
C ASN A 378 12.74 -6.83 -8.55
N ASN A 379 11.93 -7.90 -8.44
CA ASN A 379 11.06 -8.35 -9.52
C ASN A 379 9.89 -7.40 -9.84
N SER A 380 9.53 -6.52 -8.90
CA SER A 380 8.46 -5.53 -9.08
C SER A 380 8.99 -4.12 -9.32
N ALA A 381 10.30 -3.97 -9.54
CA ALA A 381 10.97 -2.69 -9.70
C ALA A 381 10.60 -1.67 -8.62
N LEU A 382 10.43 -2.12 -7.37
CA LEU A 382 10.09 -1.24 -6.25
C LEU A 382 11.27 -0.34 -5.89
N VAL A 383 10.96 0.93 -5.61
CA VAL A 383 11.92 1.87 -5.04
C VAL A 383 12.29 1.46 -3.61
N PRO A 384 13.55 1.65 -3.20
CA PRO A 384 13.95 1.36 -1.83
C PRO A 384 13.42 2.42 -0.85
N ILE A 385 13.08 1.98 0.36
CA ILE A 385 12.76 2.83 1.51
C ILE A 385 13.81 2.61 2.58
N PHE A 386 14.40 3.69 3.08
CA PHE A 386 15.39 3.67 4.14
C PHE A 386 14.83 4.37 5.38
N THR A 387 14.97 3.75 6.55
CA THR A 387 14.41 4.30 7.79
C THR A 387 15.44 4.39 8.90
N ILE A 388 15.33 5.47 9.67
CA ILE A 388 16.07 5.71 10.90
C ILE A 388 15.05 5.97 12.01
N VAL A 389 15.04 5.12 13.03
CA VAL A 389 14.24 5.33 14.23
C VAL A 389 15.09 6.09 15.23
N ILE A 390 14.67 7.33 15.55
CA ILE A 390 15.29 8.14 16.61
C ILE A 390 14.60 7.77 17.91
N LYS A 391 15.33 7.24 18.88
CA LYS A 391 14.73 6.86 20.15
C LYS A 391 14.16 8.07 20.90
N ALA A 392 13.06 7.87 21.61
CA ALA A 392 12.40 8.91 22.41
C ALA A 392 13.41 9.72 23.25
N HIS A 393 14.28 9.01 24.00
CA HIS A 393 15.31 9.63 24.83
C HIS A 393 16.39 10.39 24.03
N ALA A 394 16.59 10.07 22.74
CA ALA A 394 17.57 10.70 21.88
C ALA A 394 17.05 12.00 21.23
N LYS A 395 15.73 12.24 21.22
CA LYS A 395 15.12 13.38 20.52
C LYS A 395 15.63 14.72 21.01
N LYS A 396 15.66 14.94 22.32
CA LYS A 396 16.11 16.21 22.90
C LYS A 396 17.59 16.52 22.57
N PRO A 397 18.56 15.61 22.81
CA PRO A 397 19.94 15.82 22.38
C PRO A 397 20.09 16.08 20.87
N VAL A 398 19.32 15.37 20.03
CA VAL A 398 19.31 15.58 18.58
C VAL A 398 18.78 16.99 18.24
N ARG A 399 17.65 17.39 18.83
CA ARG A 399 17.04 18.71 18.65
C ARG A 399 18.00 19.82 19.05
N GLU A 400 18.70 19.68 20.18
CA GLU A 400 19.72 20.63 20.64
C GLU A 400 20.87 20.74 19.64
N TYR A 401 21.41 19.60 19.17
CA TYR A 401 22.44 19.59 18.13
C TYR A 401 21.96 20.30 16.85
N LEU A 402 20.79 19.97 16.33
CA LEU A 402 20.24 20.59 15.11
C LEU A 402 20.00 22.10 15.32
N THR A 403 19.62 22.52 16.52
CA THR A 403 19.53 23.94 16.89
C THR A 403 20.88 24.65 16.75
N THR A 404 21.99 24.03 17.18
CA THR A 404 23.34 24.60 16.97
C THR A 404 23.73 24.72 15.49
N ARG A 405 23.07 23.94 14.62
CA ARG A 405 23.23 23.97 13.16
C ARG A 405 22.33 25.00 12.48
N GLY A 406 21.54 25.75 13.25
CA GLY A 406 20.62 26.77 12.74
C GLY A 406 19.23 26.25 12.38
N LEU A 407 18.92 24.98 12.64
CA LEU A 407 17.58 24.42 12.49
C LEU A 407 16.78 24.75 13.75
N THR A 408 15.90 25.75 13.64
CA THR A 408 15.05 26.23 14.74
C THR A 408 13.63 26.43 14.22
N GLN A 409 12.66 26.51 15.12
CA GLN A 409 11.28 26.80 14.70
C GLN A 409 11.19 28.10 13.86
N LYS A 410 11.95 29.14 14.23
CA LYS A 410 11.93 30.44 13.52
C LYS A 410 12.56 30.37 12.13
N THR A 411 13.63 29.58 11.97
CA THR A 411 14.32 29.45 10.69
C THR A 411 13.60 28.48 9.75
N MET A 412 12.92 27.47 10.31
CA MET A 412 12.16 26.48 9.55
C MET A 412 10.73 26.93 9.20
N TYR A 413 10.18 27.89 9.96
CA TYR A 413 8.87 28.50 9.73
C TYR A 413 8.97 30.03 9.75
N PRO A 414 9.62 30.64 8.73
CA PRO A 414 9.85 32.08 8.67
C PRO A 414 8.62 32.87 8.16
N ASP A 415 7.52 32.18 7.87
CA ASP A 415 6.29 32.76 7.32
C ASP A 415 5.34 33.24 8.42
N LEU A 416 4.27 33.93 8.01
CA LEU A 416 3.25 34.45 8.92
C LEU A 416 2.60 33.32 9.72
N SER A 417 2.36 32.16 9.11
CA SER A 417 1.83 30.97 9.78
C SER A 417 2.74 30.49 10.92
N GLY A 418 4.05 30.47 10.71
CA GLY A 418 5.05 30.17 11.74
C GLY A 418 5.01 31.14 12.91
N LEU A 419 4.93 32.44 12.63
CA LEU A 419 4.79 33.48 13.66
C LEU A 419 3.49 33.33 14.46
N ILE A 420 2.35 33.11 13.79
CA ILE A 420 1.06 32.91 14.43
C ILE A 420 1.11 31.69 15.37
N ALA A 421 1.72 30.59 14.94
CA ALA A 421 1.86 29.40 15.77
C ALA A 421 2.72 29.64 17.02
N ASP A 422 3.84 30.37 16.89
CA ASP A 422 4.69 30.77 18.04
C ASP A 422 3.93 31.68 19.01
N LEU A 423 3.18 32.68 18.50
CA LEU A 423 2.38 33.58 19.33
C LEU A 423 1.26 32.85 20.08
N ARG A 424 0.52 31.96 19.40
CA ARG A 424 -0.54 31.15 20.03
C ARG A 424 -0.01 30.26 21.16
N ARG A 425 1.23 29.76 21.04
CA ARG A 425 1.86 28.96 22.10
C ARG A 425 2.24 29.81 23.32
N ARG A 426 2.66 31.07 23.10
CA ARG A 426 3.06 31.99 24.17
C ARG A 426 1.86 32.63 24.88
N PHE A 427 0.78 32.84 24.14
CA PHE A 427 -0.46 33.47 24.61
C PHE A 427 -1.65 32.57 24.29
N PRO A 428 -1.82 31.45 25.03
CA PRO A 428 -2.98 30.59 24.85
C PRO A 428 -4.26 31.36 25.20
N THR A 429 -5.24 31.31 24.29
CA THR A 429 -6.57 31.94 24.44
C THR A 429 -7.61 30.96 24.90
#